data_AF-A0A6C0P643-F1
#
_entry.id   AF-A0A6C0P643-F1
#
_cell.length_a   1.000
_cell.length_b   1.000
_cell.length_c   1.000
_cell.angle_alpha   90.00
_cell.angle_beta   90.00
_cell.angle_gamma   90.00
#
_symmetry.space_group_name_H-M   'P 1'
#
loop_
_entity.id
_entity.type
_entity.pdbx_description
1 polymer ?
#
loop_
_entity_poly.entity_id
_entity_poly.type
_entity_poly.pdbx_seq_one_letter_code
_entity_poly.pdbx_strand_id
1 'polypeptide(L)'
;MRQAGNQDNENIKKTMATSELPELNRLVEELRIAHRQLWMTTYKAVGWEVLDIRYGGVLARIRSAEARLIDFAEGRGVEAGGIGGGAAGLYDVRYSSFAA
;
A
#
# COMPACT_ATOMS: atom_id res chain seq x y z
N MET A 1 17.46 23.25 -18.86
CA MET A 1 17.83 21.82 -18.72
C MET A 1 17.33 21.13 -17.44
N ARG A 2 16.67 21.80 -16.48
CA ARG A 2 16.16 21.16 -15.23
C ARG A 2 14.77 20.48 -15.32
N GLN A 3 14.00 20.69 -16.39
CA GLN A 3 12.59 20.22 -16.47
C GLN A 3 12.43 18.73 -16.82
N ALA A 4 13.38 18.11 -17.54
CA ALA A 4 13.27 16.72 -17.98
C ALA A 4 13.35 15.72 -16.81
N GLY A 5 14.32 15.89 -15.90
CA GLY A 5 14.49 14.98 -14.75
C GLY A 5 13.36 15.03 -13.71
N ASN A 6 12.55 16.09 -13.71
CA ASN A 6 11.39 16.18 -12.82
C ASN A 6 10.20 15.38 -13.37
N GLN A 7 9.99 15.42 -14.69
CA GLN A 7 8.89 14.70 -15.34
C GLN A 7 9.08 13.18 -15.27
N ASP A 8 10.31 12.70 -15.43
CA ASP A 8 10.63 11.27 -15.33
C ASP A 8 10.37 10.75 -13.90
N ASN A 9 10.68 11.56 -12.89
CA ASN A 9 10.45 11.21 -11.48
C ASN A 9 8.95 11.13 -11.14
N GLU A 10 8.13 12.05 -11.66
CA GLU A 10 6.68 11.99 -11.48
C GLU A 10 6.04 10.79 -12.18
N ASN A 11 6.52 10.45 -13.39
CA ASN A 11 6.07 9.26 -14.11
C ASN A 11 6.42 7.98 -13.35
N ILE A 12 7.61 7.90 -12.75
CA ILE A 12 8.02 6.76 -11.91
C ILE A 12 7.11 6.64 -10.69
N LYS A 13 6.90 7.72 -9.92
CA LYS A 13 6.03 7.71 -8.73
C LYS A 13 4.61 7.26 -9.06
N LYS A 14 4.07 7.76 -10.17
CA LYS A 14 2.75 7.37 -10.66
C LYS A 14 2.70 5.88 -10.98
N THR A 15 3.69 5.36 -11.70
CA THR A 15 3.77 3.94 -12.09
C THR A 15 3.87 3.03 -10.85
N MET A 16 4.72 3.40 -9.90
CA MET A 16 4.85 2.70 -8.62
C MET A 16 3.51 2.65 -7.87
N ALA A 17 2.81 3.78 -7.81
CA ALA A 17 1.55 3.89 -7.08
C ALA A 17 0.39 3.14 -7.77
N THR A 18 0.25 3.23 -9.09
CA THR A 18 -0.93 2.70 -9.79
C THR A 18 -0.76 1.28 -10.31
N SER A 19 0.45 0.72 -10.28
CA SER A 19 0.72 -0.62 -10.82
C SER A 19 1.54 -1.47 -9.86
N GLU A 20 2.74 -1.02 -9.48
CA GLU A 20 3.69 -1.88 -8.77
C GLU A 20 3.28 -2.18 -7.32
N LEU A 21 2.84 -1.16 -6.57
CA LEU A 21 2.39 -1.33 -5.19
C LEU A 21 1.08 -2.14 -5.08
N PRO A 22 0.06 -1.92 -5.93
CA PRO A 22 -1.10 -2.80 -5.99
C PRO A 22 -0.73 -4.25 -6.28
N GLU A 23 0.16 -4.49 -7.25
CA GLU A 23 0.60 -5.85 -7.59
C GLU A 23 1.41 -6.48 -6.45
N LEU A 24 2.31 -5.72 -5.82
CA LEU A 24 3.04 -6.18 -4.64
C LEU A 24 2.08 -6.54 -3.49
N ASN A 25 1.02 -5.77 -3.29
CA ASN A 25 0.00 -6.05 -2.29
C ASN A 25 -0.67 -7.41 -2.54
N ARG A 26 -1.08 -7.64 -3.79
CA ARG A 26 -1.69 -8.88 -4.25
C ARG A 26 -0.74 -10.08 -4.05
N LEU A 27 0.52 -9.96 -4.47
CA LEU A 27 1.53 -11.00 -4.32
C LEU A 27 1.84 -11.32 -2.85
N VAL A 28 1.89 -10.31 -1.97
CA VAL A 28 2.09 -10.53 -0.53
C VAL A 28 0.89 -11.25 0.09
N GLU A 29 -0.33 -10.96 -0.35
CA GLU A 29 -1.52 -11.68 0.11
C GLU A 29 -1.51 -13.15 -0.36
N GLU A 30 -1.13 -13.41 -1.61
CA GLU A 30 -0.94 -14.77 -2.11
C GLU A 30 0.11 -15.54 -1.30
N LEU A 31 1.24 -14.89 -1.00
CA LEU A 31 2.28 -15.46 -0.14
C LEU A 31 1.75 -15.77 1.26
N ARG A 32 0.95 -14.88 1.86
CA ARG A 32 0.32 -15.11 3.17
C ARG A 32 -0.58 -16.34 3.14
N ILE A 33 -1.41 -16.49 2.12
CA ILE A 33 -2.32 -17.63 1.95
C ILE A 33 -1.53 -18.93 1.78
N ALA A 34 -0.52 -18.94 0.91
CA ALA A 34 0.32 -20.12 0.67
C ALA A 34 1.10 -20.52 1.95
N HIS A 35 1.65 -19.55 2.66
CA HIS A 35 2.35 -19.81 3.92
C HIS A 35 1.39 -20.32 5.00
N ARG A 36 0.14 -19.84 5.04
CA ARG A 36 -0.88 -20.38 5.96
C ARG A 36 -1.16 -21.85 5.67
N GLN A 37 -1.34 -22.20 4.39
CA GLN A 37 -1.57 -23.59 4.00
C GLN A 37 -0.40 -24.48 4.42
N LEU A 38 0.84 -24.05 4.15
CA LEU A 38 2.04 -24.76 4.57
C LEU A 38 2.10 -24.91 6.09
N TRP A 39 1.84 -23.83 6.84
CA TRP A 39 1.87 -23.84 8.31
C TRP A 39 0.89 -24.87 8.87
N MET A 40 -0.36 -24.87 8.40
CA MET A 40 -1.40 -25.78 8.89
C MET A 40 -1.12 -27.26 8.58
N THR A 41 -0.27 -27.54 7.58
CA THR A 41 0.18 -28.91 7.27
C THR A 41 1.40 -29.34 8.09
N THR A 42 2.17 -28.39 8.63
CA THR A 42 3.49 -28.63 9.23
C THR A 42 3.50 -28.44 10.74
N TYR A 43 2.68 -27.53 11.26
CA TYR A 43 2.66 -27.08 12.64
C TYR A 43 1.24 -27.05 13.21
N LYS A 44 1.14 -26.85 14.52
CA LYS A 44 -0.15 -26.57 15.18
C LYS A 44 -0.65 -25.19 14.77
N ALA A 45 -1.96 -25.00 14.74
CA ALA A 45 -2.57 -23.72 14.37
C ALA A 45 -2.11 -22.54 15.25
N VAL A 46 -1.83 -22.78 16.53
CA VAL A 46 -1.31 -21.77 17.47
C VAL A 46 0.04 -21.25 17.03
N GLY A 47 0.21 -19.92 17.07
CA GLY A 47 1.41 -19.21 16.61
C GLY A 47 1.24 -18.58 15.23
N TRP A 48 0.32 -19.09 14.40
CA TRP A 48 0.03 -18.49 13.10
C TRP A 48 -0.46 -17.04 13.22
N GLU A 49 -1.21 -16.71 14.28
CA GLU A 49 -1.73 -15.37 14.54
C GLU A 49 -0.64 -14.29 14.57
N VAL A 50 0.57 -14.63 15.03
CA VAL A 50 1.71 -13.70 15.05
C VAL A 50 2.19 -13.39 13.63
N LEU A 51 2.25 -14.42 12.77
CA LEU A 51 2.62 -14.25 11.37
C LEU A 51 1.52 -13.48 10.63
N ASP A 52 0.25 -13.78 10.90
CA ASP A 52 -0.89 -13.12 10.28
C ASP A 52 -0.91 -11.61 10.56
N ILE A 53 -0.63 -11.22 11.81
CA ILE A 53 -0.45 -9.80 12.19
C ILE A 53 0.70 -9.15 11.41
N ARG A 54 1.83 -9.85 11.24
CA ARG A 54 2.99 -9.30 10.51
C ARG A 54 2.68 -9.10 9.02
N TYR A 55 2.02 -10.07 8.38
CA TYR A 55 1.55 -9.91 7.00
C TYR A 55 0.54 -8.76 6.89
N GLY A 56 -0.42 -8.68 7.81
CA GLY A 56 -1.37 -7.58 7.88
C GLY A 56 -0.69 -6.21 7.96
N GLY A 57 0.37 -6.10 8.76
CA GLY A 57 1.21 -4.91 8.84
C GLY A 57 1.88 -4.55 7.51
N VAL A 58 2.49 -5.53 6.81
CA VAL A 58 3.11 -5.30 5.50
C VAL A 58 2.08 -4.83 4.47
N LEU A 59 0.94 -5.52 4.36
CA LEU A 59 -0.14 -5.15 3.44
C LEU A 59 -0.67 -3.73 3.71
N ALA A 60 -0.86 -3.36 4.98
CA ALA A 60 -1.26 -2.01 5.36
C ALA A 60 -0.21 -0.94 5.01
N ARG A 61 1.08 -1.26 5.14
CA ARG A 61 2.18 -0.35 4.79
C ARG A 61 2.32 -0.14 3.29
N ILE A 62 2.07 -1.16 2.48
CA ILE A 62 2.01 -1.04 1.01
C ILE A 62 0.90 -0.08 0.61
N ARG A 63 -0.33 -0.26 1.11
CA ARG A 63 -1.45 0.67 0.86
C ARG A 63 -1.16 2.09 1.31
N SER A 64 -0.54 2.24 2.48
CA SER A 64 -0.15 3.57 2.98
C SER A 64 0.92 4.23 2.12
N ALA A 65 1.82 3.45 1.50
CA ALA A 65 2.84 3.97 0.59
C ALA A 65 2.21 4.40 -0.75
N GLU A 66 1.31 3.58 -1.28
CA GLU A 66 0.52 3.88 -2.48
C GLU A 66 -0.21 5.21 -2.34
N ALA A 67 -1.02 5.37 -1.28
CA ALA A 67 -1.77 6.61 -1.03
C ALA A 67 -0.84 7.85 -0.97
N ARG A 68 0.30 7.75 -0.29
CA ARG A 68 1.26 8.85 -0.18
C ARG A 68 1.90 9.22 -1.52
N LEU A 69 2.18 8.24 -2.38
CA LEU A 69 2.72 8.50 -3.72
C LEU A 69 1.67 9.14 -4.64
N ILE A 70 0.41 8.72 -4.53
CA ILE A 70 -0.71 9.34 -5.26
C ILE A 70 -0.87 10.80 -4.81
N ASP A 71 -0.93 11.07 -3.51
CA ASP A 71 -1.04 12.42 -2.97
C ASP A 71 0.13 13.30 -3.38
N PHE A 72 1.35 12.75 -3.41
CA PHE A 72 2.51 13.46 -3.91
C PHE A 72 2.36 13.81 -5.41
N ALA A 73 2.01 12.83 -6.25
CA ALA A 73 1.88 13.02 -7.70
C ALA A 73 0.76 13.99 -8.09
N GLU A 74 -0.27 14.10 -7.25
CA GLU A 74 -1.40 15.03 -7.45
C GLU A 74 -1.21 16.38 -6.74
N GLY A 75 -0.05 16.62 -6.12
CA GLY A 75 0.25 17.89 -5.44
C GLY A 75 -0.58 18.13 -4.17
N ARG A 76 -1.17 17.07 -3.59
CA ARG A 76 -1.92 17.10 -2.33
C ARG A 76 -1.05 16.90 -1.09
N GLY A 77 0.24 16.61 -1.28
CA GLY A 77 1.19 16.41 -0.20
C GLY A 77 1.26 17.64 0.71
N VAL A 78 0.79 17.48 1.95
CA VAL A 78 0.88 18.47 3.02
C VAL A 78 2.32 18.97 3.11
N GLU A 79 2.53 20.26 2.83
CA GLU A 79 3.74 20.97 3.26
C GLU A 79 3.85 20.78 4.78
N ALA A 80 4.92 20.12 5.22
CA ALA A 80 5.28 20.03 6.62
C ALA A 80 5.66 21.43 7.14
N GLY A 81 4.65 22.26 7.41
CA GLY A 81 4.82 23.65 7.84
C GLY A 81 3.55 24.34 8.33
N GLY A 82 2.39 23.67 8.37
CA GLY A 82 1.13 24.26 8.82
C GLY A 82 0.45 23.43 9.89
N ILE A 83 0.60 23.83 11.15
CA ILE A 83 -0.29 23.43 12.24
C ILE A 83 -1.65 24.08 11.97
N GLY A 84 -2.57 23.32 11.36
CA GLY A 84 -3.93 23.77 11.06
C GLY A 84 -4.84 22.57 10.79
N GLY A 85 -5.70 22.25 11.77
CA GLY A 85 -6.52 21.05 11.80
C GLY A 85 -7.43 20.86 10.58
N GLY A 86 -7.61 19.60 10.20
CA GLY A 86 -8.50 19.19 9.13
C GLY A 86 -8.49 17.69 8.91
N ALA A 87 -8.64 16.91 9.98
CA ALA A 87 -9.07 15.51 9.87
C ALA A 87 -10.52 15.49 9.38
N ALA A 88 -10.77 15.71 8.09
CA ALA A 88 -12.10 15.61 7.50
C ALA A 88 -12.01 15.59 5.97
N GLY A 89 -11.90 14.39 5.38
CA GLY A 89 -12.11 14.25 3.95
C GLY A 89 -11.50 13.00 3.34
N LEU A 90 -12.29 11.92 3.34
CA LEU A 90 -12.29 10.95 2.24
C LEU A 90 -11.12 9.95 2.20
N TYR A 91 -11.07 9.08 3.21
CA TYR A 91 -10.79 7.65 2.97
C TYR A 91 -12.00 7.00 2.24
N ASP A 92 -12.47 7.64 1.17
CA ASP A 92 -13.73 7.36 0.49
C ASP A 92 -13.56 6.18 -0.46
N VAL A 93 -13.93 5.01 0.03
CA VAL A 93 -14.78 4.03 -0.67
C VAL A 93 -14.50 3.86 -2.17
N ARG A 94 -13.27 3.46 -2.55
CA ARG A 94 -12.98 2.94 -3.91
C ARG A 94 -12.16 1.65 -3.94
N TYR A 95 -12.31 0.79 -2.93
CA TYR A 95 -11.87 -0.62 -3.00
C TYR A 95 -13.05 -1.59 -2.94
N SER A 96 -14.18 -1.23 -3.57
CA SER A 96 -15.38 -2.08 -3.70
C SER A 96 -15.47 -2.83 -5.03
N SER A 97 -14.37 -3.00 -5.77
CA SER A 97 -14.38 -3.69 -7.07
C SER A 97 -13.17 -4.62 -7.21
N PHE A 98 -13.04 -5.62 -6.35
CA PHE A 98 -12.37 -6.90 -6.68
C PHE A 98 -12.83 -7.96 -5.67
N ALA A 99 -14.10 -8.34 -5.80
CA ALA A 99 -14.70 -9.57 -5.29
C ALA A 99 -15.84 -9.94 -6.22
N ALA A 100 -15.50 -10.60 -7.33
CA ALA A 100 -16.41 -11.37 -8.19
C ALA A 100 -15.61 -12.56 -8.73
#